data_AF-A0A4P9K412-F1
#
_entry.id   AF-A0A4P9K412-F1
#
_cell.length_a   1.000
_cell.length_b   1.000
_cell.length_c   1.000
_cell.angle_alpha   90.00
_cell.angle_beta   90.00
_cell.angle_gamma   90.00
#
_symmetry.space_group_name_H-M   'P 1'
#
loop_
_entity.id
_entity.type
_entity.pdbx_description
1 polymer ?
#
loop_
_entity_poly.entity_id
_entity_poly.type
_entity_poly.pdbx_seq_one_letter_code
_entity_poly.pdbx_strand_id
1 'polypeptide(L)'
;MDNQLYEEQIDPNIPTAEEMLRRLHSIDVHQFNMREIAHDLKGDHIWISVLTVPVSAIVLVSATLIGGFVFDSPIIAFLSTAAILYWIGRMYDGQENNYRLAAREEVMRRIGEIEGEFGLLYHFRHFLPQKYRHLCQSVRKRKYLYIEQYIQAILLLQKRLNEEKFTHIWHLTYPHLNPDYEEDGDLEQAQS
;
A
#
# COMPACT_ATOMS: atom_id res chain seq x y z
N MET A 1 15.78 14.88 -51.10
CA MET A 1 16.41 15.81 -50.13
C MET A 1 15.37 15.98 -49.05
N ASP A 2 15.41 15.04 -48.11
CA ASP A 2 14.37 14.77 -47.14
C ASP A 2 14.59 15.65 -45.91
N ASN A 3 13.96 16.82 -45.91
CA ASN A 3 13.78 17.63 -44.70
C ASN A 3 12.61 17.02 -43.91
N GLN A 4 12.91 15.99 -43.13
CA GLN A 4 12.10 15.66 -41.97
C GLN A 4 12.81 16.25 -40.76
N LEU A 5 12.39 17.47 -40.39
CA LEU A 5 12.61 18.00 -39.07
C LEU A 5 12.10 16.95 -38.09
N TYR A 6 12.99 16.40 -37.28
CA TYR A 6 12.60 15.70 -36.08
C TYR A 6 11.96 16.75 -35.17
N GLU A 7 10.64 16.94 -35.28
CA GLU A 7 9.85 17.37 -34.14
C GLU A 7 10.18 16.36 -33.04
N GLU A 8 11.02 16.79 -32.10
CA GLU A 8 11.30 16.05 -30.89
C GLU A 8 9.95 15.87 -30.19
N GLN A 9 9.33 14.70 -30.41
CA GLN A 9 8.05 14.35 -29.83
C GLN A 9 8.24 14.40 -28.32
N ILE A 10 7.78 15.51 -27.73
CA ILE A 10 7.56 15.65 -26.29
C ILE A 10 6.81 14.39 -25.87
N ASP A 11 7.46 13.47 -25.15
CA ASP A 11 6.76 12.33 -24.59
C ASP A 11 5.71 12.91 -23.63
N PRO A 12 4.40 12.89 -23.98
CA PRO A 12 3.38 13.64 -23.26
C PRO A 12 3.12 13.07 -21.85
N ASN A 13 3.90 12.07 -21.45
CA ASN A 13 3.71 11.27 -20.25
C ASN A 13 4.70 11.61 -19.11
N ILE A 14 5.60 12.59 -19.29
CA ILE A 14 6.51 13.04 -18.23
C ILE A 14 5.85 14.19 -17.43
N PRO A 15 5.49 13.99 -16.15
CA PRO A 15 4.89 15.03 -15.32
C PRO A 15 5.88 16.15 -15.00
N THR A 16 5.37 17.37 -14.82
CA THR A 16 6.16 18.52 -14.36
C THR A 16 6.58 18.36 -12.90
N ALA A 17 7.59 19.14 -12.46
CA ALA A 17 8.03 19.15 -11.06
C ALA A 17 6.87 19.48 -10.10
N GLU A 18 6.07 20.48 -10.47
CA GLU A 18 4.89 20.92 -9.72
C GLU A 18 3.84 19.82 -9.62
N GLU A 19 3.58 19.08 -10.71
CA GLU A 19 2.63 17.98 -10.70
C GLU A 19 3.15 16.83 -9.81
N MET A 20 4.45 16.55 -9.80
CA MET A 20 5.06 15.56 -8.92
C MET A 20 4.95 15.96 -7.43
N LEU A 21 5.19 17.24 -7.12
CA LEU A 21 5.01 17.78 -5.76
C LEU A 21 3.54 17.71 -5.34
N ARG A 22 2.63 18.14 -6.21
CA ARG A 22 1.19 18.07 -5.98
C ARG A 22 0.73 16.63 -5.72
N ARG A 23 1.21 15.66 -6.53
CA ARG A 23 0.94 14.23 -6.31
C ARG A 23 1.49 13.73 -4.98
N LEU A 24 2.64 14.21 -4.54
CA LEU A 24 3.18 13.85 -3.23
C LEU A 24 2.32 14.39 -2.09
N HIS A 25 1.88 15.65 -2.17
CA HIS A 25 1.07 16.29 -1.12
C HIS A 25 -0.40 15.84 -1.11
N SER A 26 -0.93 15.36 -2.23
CA SER A 26 -2.29 14.82 -2.31
C SER A 26 -2.43 13.40 -1.75
N ILE A 27 -1.32 12.72 -1.46
CA ILE A 27 -1.38 11.39 -0.83
C ILE A 27 -1.83 11.52 0.61
N ASP A 28 -3.06 11.09 0.87
CA ASP A 28 -3.51 10.81 2.21
C ASP A 28 -2.86 9.50 2.71
N VAL A 29 -2.07 9.57 3.77
CA VAL A 29 -1.42 8.38 4.33
C VAL A 29 -2.37 7.53 5.18
N HIS A 30 -3.51 8.07 5.59
CA HIS A 30 -4.53 7.34 6.36
C HIS A 30 -5.17 6.24 5.51
N GLN A 31 -5.23 6.40 4.19
CA GLN A 31 -5.74 5.40 3.25
C GLN A 31 -4.93 4.09 3.23
N PHE A 32 -3.77 4.04 3.88
CA PHE A 32 -2.91 2.86 4.00
C PHE A 32 -2.95 2.21 5.39
N ASN A 33 -3.85 2.67 6.28
CA ASN A 33 -3.98 2.13 7.62
C ASN A 33 -4.50 0.69 7.57
N MET A 34 -3.58 -0.27 7.64
CA MET A 34 -3.88 -1.70 7.57
C MET A 34 -4.86 -2.16 8.66
N ARG A 35 -4.90 -1.49 9.83
CA ARG A 35 -5.86 -1.86 10.89
C ARG A 35 -7.28 -1.47 10.53
N GLU A 36 -7.44 -0.29 9.94
CA GLU A 36 -8.72 0.25 9.51
C GLU A 36 -9.24 -0.52 8.29
N ILE A 37 -8.37 -0.78 7.30
CA ILE A 37 -8.72 -1.62 6.14
C ILE A 37 -9.04 -3.05 6.56
N ALA A 38 -8.27 -3.65 7.47
CA ALA A 38 -8.59 -4.98 7.99
C ALA A 38 -9.91 -4.98 8.78
N HIS A 39 -10.23 -3.90 9.49
CA HIS A 39 -11.49 -3.75 10.21
C HIS A 39 -12.67 -3.60 9.23
N ASP A 40 -12.53 -2.79 8.18
CA ASP A 40 -13.54 -2.63 7.13
C ASP A 40 -13.77 -3.91 6.33
N LEU A 41 -12.69 -4.63 6.00
CA LEU A 41 -12.75 -5.95 5.36
C LEU A 41 -13.35 -7.02 6.29
N LYS A 42 -13.12 -6.90 7.61
CA LYS A 42 -13.73 -7.75 8.63
C LYS A 42 -15.20 -7.38 8.87
N GLY A 43 -15.57 -6.13 8.60
CA GLY A 43 -16.93 -5.59 8.51
C GLY A 43 -17.95 -6.27 9.43
N ASP A 44 -18.83 -7.06 8.86
CA ASP A 44 -19.98 -7.68 9.55
C ASP A 44 -19.62 -8.88 10.44
N HIS A 45 -18.38 -9.38 10.40
CA HIS A 45 -17.96 -10.58 11.14
C HIS A 45 -17.50 -10.32 12.58
N ILE A 46 -17.38 -9.06 12.99
CA ILE A 46 -17.05 -8.69 14.38
C ILE A 46 -18.17 -9.16 15.33
N TRP A 47 -19.43 -9.03 14.91
CA TRP A 47 -20.58 -9.54 15.67
C TRP A 47 -20.51 -11.05 15.86
N ILE A 48 -20.09 -11.80 14.84
CA ILE A 48 -19.92 -13.26 14.93
C ILE A 48 -18.85 -13.61 15.96
N SER A 49 -17.71 -12.91 15.96
CA SER A 49 -16.63 -13.13 16.94
C SER A 49 -17.07 -12.82 18.38
N VAL A 50 -17.79 -11.72 18.60
CA VAL A 50 -18.30 -11.34 19.93
C VAL A 50 -19.37 -12.32 20.44
N LEU A 51 -20.21 -12.86 19.57
CA LEU A 51 -21.20 -13.89 19.91
C LEU A 51 -20.60 -15.30 20.08
N THR A 52 -19.39 -15.56 19.58
CA THR A 52 -18.82 -16.92 19.58
C THR A 52 -18.62 -17.45 21.01
N VAL A 53 -18.20 -16.60 21.95
CA VAL A 53 -17.97 -17.00 23.36
C VAL A 53 -19.28 -17.36 24.09
N PRO A 54 -20.33 -16.51 24.13
CA PRO A 54 -21.58 -16.87 24.80
C PRO A 54 -22.31 -18.03 24.09
N VAL A 55 -22.29 -18.09 22.75
CA VAL A 55 -22.92 -19.18 22.00
C VAL A 55 -22.20 -20.51 22.24
N SER A 56 -20.87 -20.54 22.23
CA SER A 56 -20.10 -21.77 22.52
C SER A 56 -20.35 -22.26 23.94
N ALA A 57 -20.48 -21.36 24.93
CA ALA A 57 -20.85 -21.74 26.30
C ALA A 57 -22.25 -22.36 26.38
N ILE A 58 -23.25 -21.79 25.70
CA ILE A 58 -24.62 -22.34 25.65
C ILE A 58 -24.63 -23.71 24.98
N VAL A 59 -23.90 -23.87 23.86
CA VAL A 59 -23.77 -25.15 23.15
C VAL A 59 -23.11 -26.20 24.04
N LEU A 60 -22.02 -25.84 24.74
CA LEU A 60 -21.32 -26.73 25.65
C LEU A 60 -22.22 -27.21 26.79
N VAL A 61 -22.95 -26.29 27.44
CA VAL A 61 -23.87 -26.62 28.53
C VAL A 61 -25.01 -27.51 28.01
N SER A 62 -25.62 -27.14 26.89
CA SER A 62 -26.74 -27.89 26.30
C SER A 62 -26.33 -29.31 25.89
N ALA A 63 -25.18 -29.45 25.21
CA ALA A 63 -24.65 -30.74 24.78
C ALA A 63 -24.24 -31.63 25.96
N THR A 64 -23.68 -31.03 27.03
CA THR A 64 -23.34 -31.74 28.26
C THR A 64 -24.60 -32.27 28.95
N LEU A 65 -25.67 -31.46 28.99
CA LEU A 65 -26.93 -31.84 29.62
C LEU A 65 -27.64 -32.95 28.82
N ILE A 66 -27.70 -32.81 27.50
CA ILE A 66 -28.27 -33.82 26.59
C ILE A 66 -27.46 -35.12 26.67
N GLY A 67 -26.13 -35.03 26.62
CA GLY A 67 -25.28 -36.20 26.64
C GLY A 67 -25.27 -36.91 28.00
N GLY A 68 -25.38 -36.16 29.09
CA GLY A 68 -25.61 -36.71 30.43
C GLY A 68 -26.93 -37.46 30.54
N PHE A 69 -28.00 -36.95 29.92
CA PHE A 69 -29.32 -37.58 29.95
C PHE A 69 -29.42 -38.83 29.04
N VAL A 70 -28.79 -38.79 27.86
CA VAL A 70 -28.93 -39.86 26.85
C VAL A 70 -27.91 -40.99 27.04
N PHE A 71 -26.68 -40.65 27.46
CA PHE A 71 -25.56 -41.61 27.52
C PHE A 71 -25.06 -41.88 28.95
N ASP A 72 -25.72 -41.32 29.97
CA ASP A 72 -25.36 -41.42 31.41
C ASP A 72 -23.89 -41.02 31.70
N SER A 73 -23.28 -40.28 30.76
CA SER A 73 -21.84 -39.98 30.74
C SER A 73 -21.61 -38.50 30.44
N PRO A 74 -21.98 -37.59 31.37
CA PRO A 74 -21.89 -36.15 31.15
C PRO A 74 -20.45 -35.68 30.88
N ILE A 75 -19.46 -36.34 31.49
CA ILE A 75 -18.04 -36.02 31.33
C ILE A 75 -17.58 -36.27 29.88
N ILE A 76 -18.02 -37.37 29.27
CA ILE A 76 -17.64 -37.73 27.90
C ILE A 76 -18.28 -36.76 26.89
N ALA A 77 -19.55 -36.41 27.10
CA ALA A 77 -20.26 -35.43 26.28
C ALA A 77 -19.66 -34.02 26.36
N PHE A 78 -19.21 -33.62 27.55
CA PHE A 78 -18.49 -32.36 27.74
C PHE A 78 -17.18 -32.35 26.95
N LEU A 79 -16.35 -33.39 27.12
CA LEU A 79 -15.04 -33.48 26.46
C LEU A 79 -15.16 -33.54 24.92
N SER A 80 -16.12 -34.29 24.39
CA SER A 80 -16.34 -34.37 22.94
C SER A 80 -16.80 -33.03 22.36
N THR A 81 -17.73 -32.35 23.04
CA THR A 81 -18.22 -31.03 22.61
C THR A 81 -17.13 -29.97 22.70
N ALA A 82 -16.33 -29.97 23.78
CA ALA A 82 -15.20 -29.06 23.94
C ALA A 82 -14.15 -29.28 22.83
N ALA A 83 -13.88 -30.53 22.45
CA ALA A 83 -12.96 -30.85 21.35
C ALA A 83 -13.47 -30.32 20.00
N ILE A 84 -14.77 -30.47 19.72
CA ILE A 84 -15.40 -29.94 18.49
C ILE A 84 -15.35 -28.42 18.48
N LEU A 85 -15.73 -27.76 19.57
CA LEU A 85 -15.71 -26.29 19.68
C LEU A 85 -14.29 -25.73 19.53
N TYR A 86 -13.29 -26.38 20.13
CA TYR A 86 -11.88 -26.01 19.96
C TYR A 86 -11.45 -26.11 18.49
N TRP A 87 -11.87 -27.17 17.79
CA TRP A 87 -11.55 -27.36 16.38
C TRP A 87 -12.20 -26.29 15.48
N ILE A 88 -13.46 -25.94 15.76
CA ILE A 88 -14.16 -24.84 15.07
C ILE A 88 -13.47 -23.50 15.33
N GLY A 89 -13.13 -23.19 16.59
CA GLY A 89 -12.43 -21.95 16.95
C GLY A 89 -11.10 -21.81 16.22
N ARG A 90 -10.32 -22.89 16.15
CA ARG A 90 -9.05 -22.93 15.41
C ARG A 90 -9.21 -22.68 13.91
N MET A 91 -10.32 -23.09 13.30
CA MET A 91 -10.62 -22.75 11.90
C MET A 91 -10.96 -21.27 11.72
N TYR A 92 -11.67 -20.66 12.67
CA TYR A 92 -11.99 -19.24 12.65
C TYR A 92 -10.74 -18.36 12.80
N ASP A 93 -9.79 -18.73 13.66
CA ASP A 93 -8.52 -18.00 13.82
C ASP A 93 -7.73 -17.91 12.50
N GLY A 94 -7.87 -18.92 11.63
CA GLY A 94 -7.29 -18.91 10.28
C GLY A 94 -7.84 -17.79 9.38
N GLN A 95 -9.09 -17.36 9.58
CA GLN A 95 -9.68 -16.29 8.78
C GLN A 95 -9.07 -14.92 9.11
N GLU A 96 -8.72 -14.65 10.36
CA GLU A 96 -8.14 -13.35 10.74
C GLU A 96 -6.80 -13.08 10.04
N ASN A 97 -5.99 -14.12 9.85
CA ASN A 97 -4.77 -14.02 9.05
C ASN A 97 -5.08 -13.76 7.56
N ASN A 98 -6.14 -14.35 7.02
CA ASN A 98 -6.54 -14.12 5.63
C ASN A 98 -7.00 -12.67 5.42
N TYR A 99 -7.75 -12.08 6.35
CA TYR A 99 -8.15 -10.67 6.28
C TYR A 99 -6.95 -9.73 6.36
N ARG A 100 -5.95 -10.03 7.18
CA ARG A 100 -4.71 -9.25 7.25
C ARG A 100 -3.91 -9.35 5.95
N LEU A 101 -3.88 -10.51 5.31
CA LEU A 101 -3.23 -10.70 4.01
C LEU A 101 -3.97 -9.94 2.91
N ALA A 102 -5.31 -10.03 2.87
CA ALA A 102 -6.13 -9.28 1.93
C ALA A 102 -5.99 -7.76 2.10
N ALA A 103 -5.98 -7.27 3.35
CA ALA A 103 -5.72 -5.86 3.65
C ALA A 103 -4.34 -5.42 3.16
N ARG A 104 -3.33 -6.30 3.29
CA ARG A 104 -1.98 -6.03 2.81
C ARG A 104 -1.95 -5.92 1.29
N GLU A 105 -2.57 -6.86 0.58
CA GLU A 105 -2.66 -6.85 -0.89
C GLU A 105 -3.39 -5.61 -1.40
N GLU A 106 -4.48 -5.22 -0.74
CA GLU A 106 -5.24 -4.02 -1.09
C GLU A 106 -4.39 -2.75 -0.92
N VAL A 107 -3.61 -2.64 0.16
CA VAL A 107 -2.66 -1.53 0.33
C VAL A 107 -1.57 -1.54 -0.75
N MET A 108 -1.05 -2.71 -1.12
CA MET A 108 -0.09 -2.81 -2.23
C MET A 108 -0.69 -2.33 -3.55
N ARG A 109 -1.96 -2.68 -3.81
CA ARG A 109 -2.70 -2.25 -5.00
C ARG A 109 -2.84 -0.72 -5.03
N ARG A 110 -3.27 -0.11 -3.93
CA ARG A 110 -3.40 1.36 -3.79
C ARG A 110 -2.06 2.08 -3.96
N ILE A 111 -0.97 1.54 -3.39
CA ILE A 111 0.38 2.09 -3.62
C ILE A 111 0.74 2.02 -5.10
N GLY A 112 0.40 0.91 -5.78
CA GLY A 112 0.62 0.78 -7.22
C GLY A 112 -0.15 1.78 -8.08
N GLU A 113 -1.39 2.09 -7.71
CA GLU A 113 -2.21 3.11 -8.37
C GLU A 113 -1.61 4.51 -8.19
N ILE A 114 -1.11 4.81 -6.99
CA ILE A 114 -0.51 6.11 -6.66
C ILE A 114 0.83 6.31 -7.36
N GLU A 115 1.67 5.27 -7.41
CA GLU A 115 2.92 5.28 -8.15
C GLU A 115 2.68 5.40 -9.66
N GLY A 116 1.64 4.73 -10.18
CA GLY A 116 1.29 4.75 -11.59
C GLY A 116 2.38 4.15 -12.48
N GLU A 117 2.38 4.50 -13.77
CA GLU A 117 3.35 3.96 -14.73
C GLU A 117 4.74 4.60 -14.61
N PHE A 118 4.77 5.91 -14.34
CA PHE A 118 5.98 6.73 -14.27
C PHE A 118 6.72 6.60 -12.92
N GLY A 119 6.01 6.22 -11.85
CA GLY A 119 6.53 6.15 -10.49
C GLY A 119 6.58 7.52 -9.82
N LEU A 120 6.34 7.55 -8.50
CA LEU A 120 6.42 8.75 -7.67
C LEU A 120 7.67 8.68 -6.79
N LEU A 121 7.74 7.71 -5.88
CA LEU A 121 8.77 7.65 -4.84
C LEU A 121 10.19 7.46 -5.40
N TYR A 122 10.31 6.83 -6.57
CA TYR A 122 11.61 6.62 -7.21
C TYR A 122 12.34 7.94 -7.50
N HIS A 123 11.60 8.96 -7.91
CA HIS A 123 12.14 10.28 -8.28
C HIS A 123 12.55 11.11 -7.06
N PHE A 124 11.89 10.91 -5.93
CA PHE A 124 12.25 11.54 -4.65
C PHE A 124 13.39 10.82 -3.91
N ARG A 125 14.00 9.78 -4.49
CA ARG A 125 15.04 8.96 -3.85
C ARG A 125 16.20 9.79 -3.27
N HIS A 126 16.61 10.87 -3.93
CA HIS A 126 17.71 11.72 -3.46
C HIS A 126 17.41 12.45 -2.14
N PHE A 127 16.14 12.62 -1.82
CA PHE A 127 15.66 13.26 -0.59
C PHE A 127 15.36 12.26 0.53
N LEU A 128 15.49 10.96 0.25
CA LEU A 128 15.27 9.90 1.21
C LEU A 128 16.59 9.38 1.82
N PRO A 129 16.63 9.12 3.13
CA PRO A 129 17.77 8.48 3.78
C PRO A 129 18.10 7.11 3.18
N GLN A 130 19.37 6.70 3.26
CA GLN A 130 19.88 5.45 2.67
C GLN A 130 19.14 4.18 3.13
N LYS A 131 18.53 4.19 4.32
CA LYS A 131 17.71 3.06 4.83
C LYS A 131 16.53 2.70 3.90
N TYR A 132 16.05 3.64 3.08
CA TYR A 132 14.95 3.42 2.13
C TYR A 132 15.42 2.90 0.76
N ARG A 133 16.71 2.59 0.58
CA ARG A 133 17.26 2.11 -0.70
C ARG A 133 16.53 0.87 -1.23
N HIS A 134 16.21 -0.08 -0.36
CA HIS A 134 15.49 -1.30 -0.74
C HIS A 134 14.05 -1.05 -1.14
N LEU A 135 13.38 -0.10 -0.48
CA LEU A 135 12.04 0.37 -0.84
C LEU A 135 12.05 1.00 -2.24
N CYS A 136 12.95 1.95 -2.53
CA CYS A 136 13.02 2.56 -3.86
C CYS A 136 13.31 1.52 -4.96
N GLN A 137 14.14 0.51 -4.66
CA GLN A 137 14.44 -0.57 -5.61
C GLN A 137 13.23 -1.48 -5.83
N SER A 138 12.44 -1.75 -4.80
CA SER A 138 11.25 -2.61 -4.91
C SER A 138 10.13 -1.88 -5.67
N VAL A 139 9.90 -0.61 -5.34
CA VAL A 139 8.92 0.26 -6.01
C VAL A 139 9.23 0.39 -7.50
N ARG A 140 10.49 0.61 -7.87
CA ARG A 140 10.93 0.61 -9.29
C ARG A 140 10.60 -0.70 -10.02
N LYS A 141 10.59 -1.83 -9.31
CA LYS A 141 10.23 -3.15 -9.85
C LYS A 141 8.72 -3.46 -9.74
N ARG A 142 7.89 -2.46 -9.40
CA ARG A 142 6.45 -2.60 -9.11
C ARG A 142 6.13 -3.64 -8.02
N LYS A 143 7.03 -3.77 -7.04
CA LYS A 143 6.88 -4.65 -5.87
C LYS A 143 6.70 -3.81 -4.61
N TYR A 144 5.48 -3.76 -4.09
CA TYR A 144 5.08 -2.88 -2.98
C TYR A 144 5.11 -3.57 -1.62
N LEU A 145 6.14 -4.36 -1.34
CA LEU A 145 6.21 -5.19 -0.13
C LEU A 145 6.42 -4.39 1.17
N TYR A 146 7.07 -3.23 1.09
CA TYR A 146 7.54 -2.43 2.22
C TYR A 146 6.57 -1.28 2.57
N ILE A 147 5.31 -1.62 2.85
CA ILE A 147 4.22 -0.66 3.12
C ILE A 147 4.57 0.35 4.22
N GLU A 148 5.03 -0.09 5.38
CA GLU A 148 5.34 0.81 6.49
C GLU A 148 6.47 1.79 6.15
N GLN A 149 7.51 1.31 5.45
CA GLN A 149 8.61 2.15 5.00
C GLN A 149 8.14 3.14 3.94
N TYR A 150 7.22 2.74 3.06
CA TYR A 150 6.59 3.59 2.06
C TYR A 150 5.84 4.75 2.73
N ILE A 151 4.95 4.45 3.69
CA ILE A 151 4.21 5.47 4.45
C ILE A 151 5.15 6.45 5.14
N GLN A 152 6.20 5.93 5.82
CA GLN A 152 7.19 6.78 6.47
C GLN A 152 7.98 7.65 5.50
N ALA A 153 8.32 7.12 4.32
CA ALA A 153 9.03 7.86 3.29
C ALA A 153 8.16 9.01 2.74
N ILE A 154 6.88 8.74 2.43
CA ILE A 154 5.93 9.78 2.01
C ILE A 154 5.76 10.85 3.08
N LEU A 155 5.53 10.47 4.35
CA LEU A 155 5.42 11.41 5.46
C LEU A 155 6.69 12.26 5.66
N LEU A 156 7.86 11.64 5.47
CA LEU A 156 9.13 12.35 5.58
C LEU A 156 9.27 13.39 4.47
N LEU A 157 8.93 13.02 3.24
CA LEU A 157 8.96 13.92 2.09
C LEU A 157 7.95 15.06 2.27
N GLN A 158 6.69 14.77 2.60
CA GLN A 158 5.66 15.80 2.84
C GLN A 158 6.05 16.82 3.92
N LYS A 159 6.86 16.43 4.92
CA LYS A 159 7.26 17.30 6.03
C LYS A 159 8.61 18.00 5.86
N ARG A 160 9.55 17.41 5.11
CA ARG A 160 10.95 17.84 5.07
C ARG A 160 11.51 18.02 3.66
N LEU A 161 10.70 17.82 2.63
CA LEU A 161 11.13 18.09 1.26
C LEU A 161 11.39 19.58 1.11
N ASN A 162 12.52 19.92 0.50
CA ASN A 162 12.79 21.26 0.03
C ASN A 162 12.34 21.32 -1.43
N GLU A 163 11.19 21.95 -1.66
CA GLU A 163 10.52 22.00 -2.96
C GLU A 163 11.39 22.68 -4.03
N GLU A 164 12.04 23.80 -3.69
CA GLU A 164 12.94 24.52 -4.61
C GLU A 164 14.11 23.65 -5.08
N LYS A 165 14.74 22.91 -4.15
CA LYS A 165 15.82 21.97 -4.50
C LYS A 165 15.31 20.81 -5.34
N PHE A 166 14.08 20.34 -5.10
CA PHE A 166 13.46 19.30 -5.92
C PHE A 166 13.22 19.80 -7.34
N THR A 167 12.58 20.96 -7.51
CA THR A 167 12.32 21.56 -8.82
C THR A 167 13.61 21.81 -9.61
N HIS A 168 14.65 22.32 -8.94
CA HIS A 168 15.95 22.52 -9.58
C HIS A 168 16.57 21.20 -10.07
N ILE A 169 16.57 20.15 -9.24
CA ILE A 169 17.06 18.82 -9.64
C ILE A 169 16.18 18.21 -10.74
N TRP A 170 14.87 18.46 -10.71
CA TRP A 170 13.93 18.02 -11.72
C TRP A 170 14.26 18.62 -13.08
N HIS A 171 14.49 19.93 -13.14
CA HIS A 171 14.84 20.64 -14.38
C HIS A 171 16.23 20.25 -14.89
N LEU A 172 17.17 19.88 -14.01
CA LEU A 172 18.46 19.29 -14.44
C LEU A 172 18.30 17.87 -15.02
N THR A 173 17.32 17.10 -14.52
CA THR A 173 17.06 15.73 -14.99
C THR A 173 16.23 15.73 -16.28
N TYR A 174 15.34 16.71 -16.44
CA TYR A 174 14.46 16.90 -17.59
C TYR A 174 14.56 18.36 -18.08
N PRO A 175 15.63 18.72 -18.79
CA PRO A 175 15.91 20.11 -19.17
C PRO A 175 14.83 20.73 -20.07
N HIS A 176 14.25 19.91 -20.96
CA HIS A 176 13.15 20.29 -21.86
C HIS A 176 11.84 20.67 -21.15
N LEU A 177 11.69 20.42 -19.85
CA LEU A 177 10.53 20.83 -19.05
C LEU A 177 10.77 22.15 -18.29
N ASN A 178 11.97 22.73 -18.39
CA ASN A 178 12.30 23.97 -17.71
C ASN A 178 11.70 25.16 -18.49
N PRO A 179 10.88 26.03 -17.87
CA PRO A 179 10.31 27.20 -18.54
C PRO A 179 11.37 28.22 -18.98
N ASP A 180 12.55 28.19 -18.36
CA ASP A 180 13.70 29.03 -18.69
C ASP A 180 14.71 28.32 -19.61
N TYR A 181 14.32 27.20 -20.25
CA TYR A 181 15.18 26.54 -21.22
C TYR A 181 15.22 27.36 -22.51
N GLU A 182 16.10 28.37 -22.54
CA GLU A 182 16.62 28.88 -23.80
C GLU A 182 17.46 27.76 -24.40
N GLU A 183 16.90 27.11 -25.42
CA GLU A 183 17.64 26.20 -26.28
C GLU A 183 18.81 27.01 -26.86
N ASP A 184 20.03 26.77 -26.36
CA ASP A 184 21.26 27.33 -26.92
C ASP A 184 21.44 26.75 -28.33
N GLY A 185 20.66 27.27 -29.26
CA GLY A 185 20.53 26.86 -30.65
C GLY A 185 20.66 28.07 -31.56
N ASP A 186 21.70 28.89 -31.37
CA ASP A 186 22.05 29.98 -32.29
C ASP A 186 23.56 30.34 -32.27
N LEU A 187 24.45 29.34 -32.21
CA LEU A 187 25.90 29.54 -32.41
C LEU A 187 26.48 28.75 -33.60
N GLU A 188 25.71 28.54 -34.66
CA GLU A 188 26.24 28.01 -35.93
C GLU A 188 25.76 28.76 -37.20
N GLN A 189 25.52 30.07 -37.09
CA GLN A 189 25.47 30.99 -38.26
C GLN A 189 26.57 32.06 -38.25
N ALA A 190 27.68 31.82 -37.54
CA ALA A 190 28.83 32.72 -37.49
C ALA A 190 30.11 32.11 -38.06
N GLN A 191 30.01 31.31 -39.13
CA GLN A 191 31.13 31.10 -40.06
C GLN A 191 30.60 31.16 -41.49
N SER A 192 30.35 32.40 -41.93
CA SER A 192 30.47 32.79 -43.34
C SER A 192 31.89 32.56 -43.84
#